data_AF-A0AAU8G4R6-F1
#
_entry.id   AF-A0AAU8G4R6-F1
#
_cell.length_a   1.000
_cell.length_b   1.000
_cell.length_c   1.000
_cell.angle_alpha   90.00
_cell.angle_beta   90.00
_cell.angle_gamma   90.00
#
_symmetry.space_group_name_H-M   'P 1'
#
loop_
_entity.id
_entity.type
_entity.pdbx_description
1 polymer ?
#
loop_
_entity_poly.entity_id
_entity_poly.type
_entity_poly.pdbx_seq_one_letter_code
_entity_poly.pdbx_strand_id
1 'polypeptide(L)'
;MTSTAVPAQTAPAAPASATARAATEPVPDALAAPGTGRLPLPRPRGPLTAALVRALVDGPPGDDAAERLRPVRDAIPVALDAAAGRVLRDDDVQLALTVLYELHYRGVDGVDDAWEWAPALLAVRARLEVPFEAAVRERAGRPACTETDAAGVARRLFELAADDGPSLSRYVAKRADAEQVRELLALKSLYQLKEADPHTWAVPRLAGTPKAALVEIQADEYGGGRPGRMHAELFARAMRGVGLDDTYGRYVDAVPAVVLAAVNTMSLFGLHRRLRGAVVGHLAAFEMTSSVPSRLYGNGFRRLGHDADTTWYFDEHVEADAVHEQIAARDLAGGLAEQEPALRDDVLLGAAACLAVEGDVAAHVLERWQAGESALRAPLDPPLPDQASSPSSSRSSSRSSSRAAEGGDAPGA
;
A
#
# COMPACT_ATOMS: atom_id res chain seq x y z
N MET A 1 -51.63 36.67 -19.16
CA MET A 1 -52.72 35.67 -19.14
C MET A 1 -52.12 34.31 -19.43
N THR A 2 -52.38 33.34 -18.54
CA THR A 2 -52.21 31.87 -18.66
C THR A 2 -50.86 31.36 -19.20
N SER A 3 -49.90 30.91 -18.40
CA SER A 3 -49.92 29.78 -17.44
C SER A 3 -50.63 28.54 -17.98
N THR A 4 -49.84 27.56 -18.40
CA THR A 4 -50.27 26.15 -18.49
C THR A 4 -49.11 25.30 -17.95
N ALA A 5 -49.27 24.90 -16.69
CA ALA A 5 -48.47 23.88 -16.04
C ALA A 5 -48.84 22.49 -16.57
N VAL A 6 -47.84 21.62 -16.76
CA VAL A 6 -47.99 20.18 -16.99
C VAL A 6 -47.45 19.48 -15.74
N PRO A 7 -48.14 18.45 -15.20
CA PRO A 7 -47.89 17.96 -13.85
C PRO A 7 -46.63 17.09 -13.75
N ALA A 8 -45.94 17.23 -12.62
CA ALA A 8 -44.78 16.43 -12.25
C ALA A 8 -45.15 14.94 -12.12
N GLN A 9 -44.48 14.10 -12.91
CA GLN A 9 -44.38 12.67 -12.63
C GLN A 9 -43.31 12.50 -11.55
N THR A 10 -43.74 12.07 -10.37
CA THR A 10 -42.89 11.56 -9.30
C THR A 10 -42.17 10.30 -9.77
N ALA A 11 -40.87 10.42 -10.04
CA ALA A 11 -39.98 9.28 -10.15
C ALA A 11 -39.77 8.65 -8.75
N PRO A 12 -39.68 7.32 -8.64
CA PRO A 12 -39.42 6.66 -7.36
C PRO A 12 -38.02 7.01 -6.85
N ALA A 13 -37.91 7.21 -5.54
CA ALA A 13 -36.68 7.52 -4.85
C ALA A 13 -35.59 6.47 -5.15
N ALA A 14 -34.41 6.92 -5.55
CA ALA A 14 -33.22 6.10 -5.59
C ALA A 14 -32.93 5.53 -4.19
N PRO A 15 -32.49 4.25 -4.07
CA PRO A 15 -32.10 3.72 -2.78
C PRO A 15 -30.93 4.54 -2.24
N ALA A 16 -31.07 5.02 -1.00
CA ALA A 16 -30.02 5.73 -0.29
C ALA A 16 -28.76 4.83 -0.24
N SER A 17 -27.61 5.45 -0.55
CA SER A 17 -26.29 4.82 -0.43
C SER A 17 -26.14 4.14 0.94
N ALA A 18 -25.58 2.94 0.94
CA ALA A 18 -25.30 2.15 2.12
C ALA A 18 -24.27 2.80 3.08
N THR A 19 -23.70 3.96 2.73
CA THR A 19 -22.67 4.67 3.51
C THR A 19 -23.20 5.43 4.74
N ALA A 20 -24.49 5.35 5.08
CA ALA A 20 -25.08 6.14 6.16
C ALA A 20 -25.39 5.39 7.47
N ARG A 21 -24.95 4.13 7.66
CA ARG A 21 -25.40 3.31 8.81
C ARG A 21 -24.30 2.57 9.60
N ALA A 22 -23.14 3.18 9.75
CA ALA A 22 -22.18 2.85 10.81
C ALA A 22 -21.75 4.15 11.51
N ALA A 23 -22.62 4.68 12.36
CA ALA A 23 -22.34 5.85 13.19
C ALA A 23 -22.64 5.49 14.64
N THR A 24 -21.75 5.95 15.53
CA THR A 24 -21.83 5.97 17.01
C THR A 24 -21.13 4.86 17.81
N GLU A 25 -19.89 4.52 17.48
CA GLU A 25 -18.96 4.11 18.54
C GLU A 25 -17.73 5.03 18.58
N PRO A 26 -17.37 5.57 19.76
CA PRO A 26 -16.16 6.37 19.92
C PRO A 26 -14.93 5.46 19.77
N VAL A 27 -14.02 5.82 18.86
CA VAL A 27 -12.71 5.16 18.74
C VAL A 27 -11.94 5.39 20.04
N PRO A 28 -11.55 4.33 20.78
CA PRO A 28 -10.71 4.48 21.97
C PRO A 28 -9.36 5.06 21.56
N ASP A 29 -8.90 6.08 22.30
CA ASP A 29 -7.66 6.85 22.15
C ASP A 29 -7.06 6.87 20.73
N ALA A 30 -7.14 8.02 20.06
CA ALA A 30 -6.36 8.30 18.86
C ALA A 30 -4.87 8.21 19.19
N LEU A 31 -4.33 6.99 19.18
CA LEU A 31 -2.91 6.68 19.15
C LEU A 31 -2.33 7.51 18.03
N ALA A 32 -1.19 8.15 18.30
CA ALA A 32 -0.52 9.05 17.37
C ALA A 32 -0.54 8.46 15.95
N ALA A 33 -0.94 9.28 14.98
CA ALA A 33 -0.80 8.96 13.58
C ALA A 33 0.63 8.41 13.33
N PRO A 34 0.81 7.45 12.40
CA PRO A 34 2.14 6.96 12.07
C PRO A 34 3.04 8.16 11.86
N GLY A 35 4.28 8.08 12.35
CA GLY A 35 5.19 9.21 12.31
C GLY A 35 5.17 9.84 10.91
N THR A 36 4.92 11.16 10.82
CA THR A 36 4.93 11.94 9.58
C THR A 36 6.35 12.07 8.99
N GLY A 37 7.20 11.09 9.29
CA GLY A 37 8.61 11.08 8.98
C GLY A 37 8.86 10.88 7.50
N ARG A 38 10.06 11.28 7.11
CA ARG A 38 10.62 11.00 5.80
C ARG A 38 11.14 9.56 5.78
N LEU A 39 11.50 9.05 4.61
CA LEU A 39 12.24 7.80 4.55
C LEU A 39 13.61 8.00 5.22
N PRO A 40 13.99 7.17 6.21
CA PRO A 40 15.33 7.21 6.78
C PRO A 40 16.38 7.02 5.68
N LEU A 41 17.49 7.75 5.77
CA LEU A 41 18.57 7.63 4.78
C LEU A 41 19.09 6.17 4.74
N PRO A 42 18.86 5.43 3.64
CA PRO A 42 19.14 4.01 3.63
C PRO A 42 20.64 3.72 3.52
N ARG A 43 21.07 2.56 4.04
CA ARG A 43 22.44 2.09 3.87
C ARG A 43 22.66 1.72 2.40
N PRO A 44 23.72 2.23 1.75
CA PRO A 44 24.05 1.83 0.39
C PRO A 44 24.17 0.31 0.22
N ARG A 45 23.57 -0.22 -0.85
CA ARG A 45 23.62 -1.65 -1.22
C ARG A 45 24.62 -1.93 -2.35
N GLY A 46 25.30 -0.92 -2.85
CA GLY A 46 26.37 -1.04 -3.82
C GLY A 46 26.93 0.32 -4.26
N PRO A 47 27.81 0.34 -5.28
CA PRO A 47 28.46 1.57 -5.75
C PRO A 47 27.48 2.65 -6.21
N LEU A 48 26.35 2.28 -6.83
CA LEU A 48 25.36 3.23 -7.35
C LEU A 48 24.69 3.98 -6.20
N THR A 49 24.12 3.26 -5.24
CA THR A 49 23.50 3.85 -4.04
C THR A 49 24.52 4.59 -3.18
N ALA A 50 25.77 4.11 -3.09
CA ALA A 50 26.82 4.79 -2.33
C ALA A 50 27.25 6.13 -2.96
N ALA A 51 27.19 6.25 -4.30
CA ALA A 51 27.39 7.50 -4.99
C ALA A 51 26.16 8.42 -4.86
N LEU A 52 24.96 7.86 -5.01
CA LEU A 52 23.69 8.61 -4.95
C LEU A 52 23.48 9.25 -3.58
N VAL A 53 23.55 8.47 -2.50
CA VAL A 53 23.38 8.95 -1.12
C VAL A 53 24.37 10.08 -0.83
N ARG A 54 25.65 9.90 -1.19
CA ARG A 54 26.67 10.94 -1.01
C ARG A 54 26.33 12.24 -1.73
N ALA A 55 25.90 12.15 -2.98
CA ALA A 55 25.57 13.35 -3.76
C ALA A 55 24.35 14.11 -3.18
N LEU A 56 23.36 13.39 -2.66
CA LEU A 56 22.12 13.97 -2.14
C LEU A 56 22.29 14.65 -0.78
N VAL A 57 23.16 14.12 0.10
CA VAL A 57 23.37 14.66 1.46
C VAL A 57 24.44 15.76 1.55
N ASP A 58 25.15 16.03 0.46
CA ASP A 58 26.18 17.09 0.36
C ASP A 58 25.58 18.51 0.24
N GLY A 59 24.28 18.65 0.51
CA GLY A 59 23.54 19.91 0.47
C GLY A 59 22.57 20.02 -0.72
N PRO A 60 21.87 21.16 -0.85
CA PRO A 60 20.90 21.40 -1.92
C PRO A 60 21.55 21.32 -3.31
N PRO A 61 20.74 21.06 -4.36
CA PRO A 61 21.22 21.15 -5.73
C PRO A 61 21.57 22.60 -6.09
N GLY A 62 22.83 22.84 -6.46
CA GLY A 62 23.30 24.10 -7.03
C GLY A 62 23.64 23.98 -8.51
N ASP A 63 24.33 24.98 -9.06
CA ASP A 63 24.84 24.98 -10.44
C ASP A 63 25.81 23.81 -10.71
N ASP A 64 26.41 23.26 -9.64
CA ASP A 64 27.33 22.13 -9.64
C ASP A 64 26.62 20.75 -9.55
N ALA A 65 25.28 20.69 -9.44
CA ALA A 65 24.54 19.45 -9.23
C ALA A 65 24.85 18.39 -10.30
N ALA A 66 25.07 18.81 -11.55
CA ALA A 66 25.47 17.91 -12.63
C ALA A 66 26.87 17.31 -12.37
N GLU A 67 27.84 18.08 -11.91
CA GLU A 67 29.17 17.56 -11.56
C GLU A 67 29.12 16.65 -10.33
N ARG A 68 28.35 17.04 -9.30
CA ARG A 68 28.14 16.23 -8.08
C ARG A 68 27.52 14.86 -8.38
N LEU A 69 26.64 14.79 -9.39
CA LEU A 69 26.02 13.54 -9.84
C LEU A 69 26.86 12.75 -10.85
N ARG A 70 28.05 13.22 -11.26
CA ARG A 70 28.91 12.50 -12.19
C ARG A 70 29.26 11.08 -11.70
N PRO A 71 29.67 10.86 -10.43
CA PRO A 71 29.94 9.52 -9.93
C PRO A 71 28.71 8.60 -10.00
N VAL A 72 27.51 9.14 -9.80
CA VAL A 72 26.25 8.38 -9.95
C VAL A 72 26.06 7.94 -11.39
N ARG A 73 26.22 8.87 -12.35
CA ARG A 73 26.09 8.58 -13.79
C ARG A 73 27.10 7.56 -14.29
N ASP A 74 28.31 7.57 -13.74
CA ASP A 74 29.39 6.64 -14.07
C ASP A 74 29.13 5.24 -13.46
N ALA A 75 28.45 5.17 -12.32
CA ALA A 75 28.08 3.90 -11.66
C ALA A 75 26.89 3.18 -12.32
N ILE A 76 25.97 3.89 -12.97
CA ILE A 76 24.77 3.31 -13.62
C ILE A 76 25.11 2.13 -14.56
N PRO A 77 25.98 2.28 -15.59
CA PRO A 77 26.26 1.17 -16.50
C PRO A 77 26.85 -0.04 -15.77
N VAL A 78 27.74 0.20 -14.79
CA VAL A 78 28.35 -0.87 -13.99
C VAL A 78 27.30 -1.62 -13.17
N ALA A 79 26.36 -0.91 -12.54
CA ALA A 79 25.28 -1.53 -11.77
C ALA A 79 24.31 -2.31 -12.67
N LEU A 80 23.96 -1.79 -13.85
CA LEU A 80 23.09 -2.47 -14.80
C LEU A 80 23.75 -3.73 -15.39
N ASP A 81 25.06 -3.67 -15.68
CA ASP A 81 25.82 -4.83 -16.13
C ASP A 81 25.91 -5.89 -15.03
N ALA A 82 26.16 -5.47 -13.78
CA ALA A 82 26.20 -6.36 -12.62
C ALA A 82 24.84 -7.04 -12.33
N ALA A 83 23.73 -6.33 -12.54
CA ALA A 83 22.39 -6.90 -12.44
C ALA A 83 22.16 -8.04 -13.45
N ALA A 84 22.89 -8.06 -14.57
CA ALA A 84 22.88 -9.12 -15.58
C ALA A 84 21.45 -9.46 -16.06
N GLY A 85 20.65 -8.45 -16.37
CA GLY A 85 19.26 -8.60 -16.78
C GLY A 85 18.26 -8.87 -15.64
N ARG A 86 18.72 -8.99 -14.39
CA ARG A 86 17.86 -9.21 -13.21
C ARG A 86 17.55 -7.91 -12.46
N VAL A 87 17.24 -6.85 -13.21
CA VAL A 87 17.01 -5.49 -12.67
C VAL A 87 15.96 -5.48 -11.55
N LEU A 88 14.89 -6.28 -11.65
CA LEU A 88 13.85 -6.40 -10.61
C LEU A 88 14.33 -7.03 -9.29
N ARG A 89 15.48 -7.70 -9.30
CA ARG A 89 16.06 -8.40 -8.14
C ARG A 89 17.41 -7.84 -7.73
N ASP A 90 17.89 -6.79 -8.37
CA ASP A 90 19.16 -6.15 -8.03
C ASP A 90 18.98 -5.13 -6.91
N ASP A 91 19.65 -5.35 -5.78
CA ASP A 91 19.52 -4.53 -4.59
C ASP A 91 20.02 -3.10 -4.74
N ASP A 92 21.09 -2.87 -5.52
CA ASP A 92 21.68 -1.54 -5.68
C ASP A 92 20.79 -0.69 -6.60
N VAL A 93 20.33 -1.26 -7.71
CA VAL A 93 19.42 -0.58 -8.64
C VAL A 93 18.07 -0.32 -8.00
N GLN A 94 17.46 -1.30 -7.32
CA GLN A 94 16.14 -1.12 -6.73
C GLN A 94 16.14 -0.11 -5.58
N LEU A 95 17.16 -0.11 -4.73
CA LEU A 95 17.27 0.89 -3.67
C LEU A 95 17.52 2.30 -4.23
N ALA A 96 18.33 2.44 -5.29
CA ALA A 96 18.52 3.73 -5.96
C ALA A 96 17.20 4.28 -6.50
N LEU A 97 16.39 3.45 -7.16
CA LEU A 97 15.06 3.84 -7.63
C LEU A 97 14.13 4.23 -6.48
N THR A 98 14.13 3.48 -5.37
CA THR A 98 13.30 3.80 -4.20
C THR A 98 13.64 5.17 -3.63
N VAL A 99 14.94 5.48 -3.46
CA VAL A 99 15.38 6.82 -3.01
C VAL A 99 14.93 7.92 -3.98
N LEU A 100 15.08 7.70 -5.29
CA LEU A 100 14.72 8.68 -6.33
C LEU A 100 13.20 8.91 -6.44
N TYR A 101 12.40 7.88 -6.17
CA TYR A 101 10.94 7.99 -6.12
C TYR A 101 10.46 8.65 -4.85
N GLU A 102 11.11 8.39 -3.72
CA GLU A 102 10.69 8.94 -2.43
C GLU A 102 10.77 10.46 -2.33
N LEU A 103 11.65 11.09 -3.13
CA LEU A 103 11.69 12.54 -3.27
C LEU A 103 10.38 13.16 -3.78
N HIS A 104 9.50 12.36 -4.41
CA HIS A 104 8.19 12.78 -4.89
C HIS A 104 7.08 12.44 -3.86
N TYR A 105 7.41 11.94 -2.68
CA TYR A 105 6.47 11.66 -1.59
C TYR A 105 6.83 12.45 -0.33
N ARG A 106 7.38 11.80 0.70
CA ARG A 106 7.75 12.44 1.97
C ARG A 106 9.21 12.86 2.01
N GLY A 107 9.98 12.59 0.96
CA GLY A 107 11.41 12.87 0.89
C GLY A 107 12.25 11.87 1.70
N VAL A 108 13.55 12.14 1.77
CA VAL A 108 14.53 11.31 2.47
C VAL A 108 15.22 12.15 3.55
N ASP A 109 15.47 11.56 4.72
CA ASP A 109 16.16 12.23 5.81
C ASP A 109 17.55 12.73 5.37
N GLY A 110 17.85 14.00 5.68
CA GLY A 110 19.11 14.64 5.33
C GLY A 110 19.26 15.03 3.84
N VAL A 111 18.21 14.87 3.02
CA VAL A 111 18.19 15.30 1.62
C VAL A 111 17.29 16.53 1.48
N ASP A 112 17.80 17.57 0.83
CA ASP A 112 17.07 18.81 0.56
C ASP A 112 15.94 18.60 -0.46
N ASP A 113 14.75 19.18 -0.21
CA ASP A 113 13.56 19.03 -1.05
C ASP A 113 13.75 19.58 -2.47
N ALA A 114 14.66 20.54 -2.68
CA ALA A 114 14.94 21.06 -4.02
C ALA A 114 15.51 19.99 -4.97
N TRP A 115 16.00 18.86 -4.45
CA TRP A 115 16.41 17.72 -5.28
C TRP A 115 15.24 17.07 -6.04
N GLU A 116 13.99 17.18 -5.55
CA GLU A 116 12.78 16.60 -6.18
C GLU A 116 12.71 16.92 -7.69
N TRP A 117 13.02 18.18 -8.05
CA TRP A 117 12.92 18.73 -9.40
C TRP A 117 14.27 19.10 -10.03
N ALA A 118 15.40 18.73 -9.42
CA ALA A 118 16.73 19.01 -9.96
C ALA A 118 16.92 18.29 -11.32
N PRO A 119 17.11 19.02 -12.44
CA PRO A 119 17.14 18.40 -13.78
C PRO A 119 18.19 17.30 -13.94
N ALA A 120 19.37 17.49 -13.35
CA ALA A 120 20.45 16.51 -13.40
C ALA A 120 20.08 15.19 -12.68
N LEU A 121 19.30 15.25 -11.60
CA LEU A 121 18.84 14.07 -10.87
C LEU A 121 17.70 13.35 -11.62
N LEU A 122 16.79 14.11 -12.21
CA LEU A 122 15.75 13.55 -13.08
C LEU A 122 16.36 12.79 -14.27
N ALA A 123 17.47 13.29 -14.85
CA ALA A 123 18.21 12.60 -15.89
C ALA A 123 18.86 11.29 -15.41
N VAL A 124 19.33 11.25 -14.15
CA VAL A 124 19.81 10.01 -13.50
C VAL A 124 18.66 9.01 -13.36
N ARG A 125 17.51 9.43 -12.83
CA ARG A 125 16.34 8.55 -12.66
C ARG A 125 15.89 7.97 -14.01
N ALA A 126 15.77 8.80 -15.03
CA ALA A 126 15.35 8.37 -16.37
C ALA A 126 16.24 7.23 -16.93
N ARG A 127 17.55 7.25 -16.65
CA ARG A 127 18.47 6.18 -17.11
C ARG A 127 18.25 4.84 -16.40
N LEU A 128 17.76 4.85 -15.16
CA LEU A 128 17.41 3.64 -14.41
C LEU A 128 15.99 3.16 -14.73
N GLU A 129 15.07 4.10 -15.00
CA GLU A 129 13.67 3.78 -15.34
C GLU A 129 13.56 3.02 -16.67
N VAL A 130 14.39 3.31 -17.67
CA VAL A 130 14.34 2.64 -18.98
C VAL A 130 14.50 1.11 -18.85
N PRO A 131 15.60 0.58 -18.26
CA PRO A 131 15.74 -0.87 -18.08
C PRO A 131 14.76 -1.43 -17.04
N PHE A 132 14.37 -0.65 -16.01
CA PHE A 132 13.39 -1.08 -15.03
C PHE A 132 12.00 -1.29 -15.65
N GLU A 133 11.48 -0.33 -16.41
CA GLU A 133 10.19 -0.47 -17.10
C GLU A 133 10.22 -1.61 -18.11
N ALA A 134 11.32 -1.77 -18.85
CA ALA A 134 11.48 -2.90 -19.77
C ALA A 134 11.36 -4.23 -19.03
N ALA A 135 12.01 -4.37 -17.87
CA ALA A 135 11.93 -5.56 -17.04
C ALA A 135 10.53 -5.78 -16.45
N VAL A 136 9.83 -4.73 -16.01
CA VAL A 136 8.43 -4.82 -15.55
C VAL A 136 7.52 -5.29 -16.68
N ARG A 137 7.65 -4.72 -17.88
CA ARG A 137 6.85 -5.11 -19.06
C ARG A 137 7.14 -6.55 -19.50
N GLU A 138 8.40 -6.96 -19.49
CA GLU A 138 8.78 -8.35 -19.77
C GLU A 138 8.15 -9.30 -18.76
N ARG A 139 8.27 -8.98 -17.47
CA ARG A 139 7.75 -9.80 -16.37
C ARG A 139 6.22 -9.88 -16.35
N ALA A 140 5.53 -8.81 -16.72
CA ALA A 140 4.07 -8.75 -16.86
C ALA A 140 3.56 -9.47 -18.13
N GLY A 141 4.41 -9.63 -19.14
CA GLY A 141 4.01 -10.13 -20.45
C GLY A 141 3.07 -9.18 -21.17
N ARG A 142 2.24 -9.73 -22.07
CA ARG A 142 1.28 -8.96 -22.88
C ARG A 142 -0.09 -9.65 -22.84
N PRO A 143 -0.94 -9.34 -21.85
CA PRO A 143 -2.27 -9.89 -21.81
C PRO A 143 -3.07 -9.49 -23.05
N ALA A 144 -3.65 -10.46 -23.75
CA ALA A 144 -4.51 -10.19 -24.88
C ALA A 144 -5.90 -9.75 -24.41
N CYS A 145 -6.48 -8.78 -25.12
CA CYS A 145 -7.88 -8.39 -25.04
C CYS A 145 -8.24 -7.67 -26.34
N THR A 146 -9.39 -8.01 -26.92
CA THR A 146 -9.88 -7.34 -28.13
C THR A 146 -10.93 -6.29 -27.82
N GLU A 147 -11.63 -6.48 -26.72
CA GLU A 147 -12.72 -5.68 -26.22
C GLU A 147 -12.22 -4.34 -25.70
N THR A 148 -12.99 -3.29 -25.95
CA THR A 148 -12.70 -1.93 -25.48
C THR A 148 -13.86 -1.35 -24.68
N ASP A 149 -15.00 -2.03 -24.62
CA ASP A 149 -16.11 -1.66 -23.74
C ASP A 149 -15.80 -2.05 -22.29
N ALA A 150 -16.43 -1.34 -21.35
CA ALA A 150 -16.14 -1.49 -19.93
C ALA A 150 -16.36 -2.93 -19.42
N ALA A 151 -17.41 -3.61 -19.92
CA ALA A 151 -17.74 -4.97 -19.51
C ALA A 151 -16.70 -5.99 -20.01
N GLY A 152 -16.26 -5.87 -21.27
CA GLY A 152 -15.24 -6.72 -21.86
C GLY A 152 -13.88 -6.61 -21.16
N VAL A 153 -13.44 -5.38 -20.89
CA VAL A 153 -12.18 -5.12 -20.17
C VAL A 153 -12.26 -5.60 -18.73
N ALA A 154 -13.34 -5.30 -18.01
CA ALA A 154 -13.53 -5.77 -16.64
C ALA A 154 -13.50 -7.31 -16.55
N ARG A 155 -14.22 -8.00 -17.46
CA ARG A 155 -14.17 -9.47 -17.55
C ARG A 155 -12.75 -9.98 -17.72
N ARG A 156 -11.95 -9.35 -18.59
CA ARG A 156 -10.55 -9.74 -18.79
C ARG A 156 -9.69 -9.52 -17.54
N LEU A 157 -9.92 -8.42 -16.81
CA LEU A 157 -9.25 -8.16 -15.54
C LEU A 157 -9.59 -9.24 -14.50
N PHE A 158 -10.86 -9.65 -14.40
CA PHE A 158 -11.27 -10.75 -13.51
C PHE A 158 -10.60 -12.07 -13.85
N GLU A 159 -10.48 -12.40 -15.14
CA GLU A 159 -9.76 -13.59 -15.58
C GLU A 159 -8.27 -13.55 -15.21
N LEU A 160 -7.64 -12.37 -15.25
CA LEU A 160 -6.24 -12.20 -14.82
C LEU A 160 -6.09 -12.35 -13.31
N ALA A 161 -6.99 -11.75 -12.53
CA ALA A 161 -6.94 -11.78 -11.06
C ALA A 161 -7.31 -13.16 -10.46
N ALA A 162 -8.00 -14.01 -11.22
CA ALA A 162 -8.39 -15.35 -10.79
C ALA A 162 -7.23 -16.36 -10.74
N ASP A 163 -6.02 -16.01 -11.19
CA ASP A 163 -4.88 -16.92 -11.19
C ASP A 163 -4.44 -17.30 -9.75
N ASP A 164 -4.26 -18.59 -9.50
CA ASP A 164 -3.92 -19.19 -8.21
C ASP A 164 -2.41 -19.09 -7.94
N GLY A 165 -1.89 -17.86 -7.93
CA GLY A 165 -0.49 -17.58 -7.58
C GLY A 165 -0.08 -18.14 -6.21
N PRO A 166 1.24 -18.11 -5.87
CA PRO A 166 1.74 -18.64 -4.61
C PRO A 166 0.95 -18.09 -3.42
N SER A 167 0.29 -18.97 -2.67
CA SER A 167 -0.71 -18.53 -1.72
C SER A 167 -0.10 -18.21 -0.36
N LEU A 168 0.67 -17.12 -0.32
CA LEU A 168 1.26 -16.56 0.89
C LEU A 168 0.21 -16.35 1.99
N SER A 169 -0.96 -15.83 1.62
CA SER A 169 -2.08 -15.65 2.54
C SER A 169 -2.62 -16.96 3.12
N ARG A 170 -2.74 -18.04 2.34
CA ARG A 170 -3.09 -19.38 2.87
C ARG A 170 -1.99 -19.93 3.77
N TYR A 171 -0.72 -19.70 3.46
CA TYR A 171 0.40 -20.09 4.33
C TYR A 171 0.33 -19.33 5.66
N VAL A 172 0.10 -18.02 5.64
CA VAL A 172 -0.06 -17.23 6.87
C VAL A 172 -1.22 -17.72 7.71
N ALA A 173 -2.39 -17.94 7.09
CA ALA A 173 -3.57 -18.46 7.77
C ALA A 173 -3.35 -19.82 8.44
N LYS A 174 -2.52 -20.70 7.83
CA LYS A 174 -2.43 -22.13 8.20
C LYS A 174 -1.11 -22.58 8.78
N ARG A 175 -0.01 -21.84 8.63
CA ARG A 175 1.33 -22.29 9.02
C ARG A 175 2.23 -21.22 9.64
N ALA A 176 2.07 -19.94 9.29
CA ALA A 176 3.02 -18.93 9.76
C ALA A 176 3.11 -18.83 11.28
N ASP A 177 4.33 -18.67 11.79
CA ASP A 177 4.60 -18.40 13.21
C ASP A 177 4.62 -16.89 13.52
N ALA A 178 4.91 -16.55 14.78
CA ALA A 178 4.93 -15.18 15.28
C ALA A 178 6.06 -14.32 14.64
N GLU A 179 7.19 -14.92 14.29
CA GLU A 179 8.29 -14.21 13.64
C GLU A 179 7.93 -13.92 12.18
N GLN A 180 7.37 -14.90 11.47
CA GLN A 180 6.96 -14.75 10.08
C GLN A 180 5.85 -13.71 9.88
N VAL A 181 4.88 -13.58 10.80
CA VAL A 181 3.89 -12.49 10.70
C VAL A 181 4.49 -11.11 11.00
N ARG A 182 5.53 -11.02 11.84
CA ARG A 182 6.31 -9.78 12.00
C ARG A 182 7.07 -9.45 10.72
N GLU A 183 7.73 -10.43 10.10
CA GLU A 183 8.40 -10.24 8.81
C GLU A 183 7.42 -9.78 7.73
N LEU A 184 6.23 -10.38 7.66
CA LEU A 184 5.19 -9.99 6.71
C LEU A 184 4.84 -8.51 6.79
N LEU A 185 4.64 -7.98 8.02
CA LEU A 185 4.32 -6.57 8.20
C LEU A 185 5.53 -5.67 7.89
N ALA A 186 6.74 -6.06 8.26
CA ALA A 186 7.95 -5.32 7.91
C ALA A 186 8.15 -5.23 6.38
N LEU A 187 7.93 -6.34 5.65
CA LEU A 187 8.00 -6.40 4.19
C LEU A 187 6.97 -5.48 3.52
N LYS A 188 5.76 -5.39 4.08
CA LYS A 188 4.68 -4.56 3.54
C LYS A 188 4.77 -3.08 3.94
N SER A 189 5.52 -2.76 4.98
CA SER A 189 5.54 -1.43 5.60
C SER A 189 5.91 -0.27 4.67
N LEU A 190 6.78 -0.48 3.68
CA LEU A 190 7.20 0.61 2.79
C LEU A 190 6.06 1.14 1.91
N TYR A 191 5.12 0.28 1.53
CA TYR A 191 3.92 0.72 0.81
C TYR A 191 2.78 1.01 1.79
N GLN A 192 2.48 0.10 2.71
CA GLN A 192 1.26 0.24 3.52
C GLN A 192 1.27 1.43 4.48
N LEU A 193 2.43 1.93 4.93
CA LEU A 193 2.48 3.17 5.72
C LEU A 193 2.29 4.46 4.88
N LYS A 194 2.10 4.32 3.57
CA LYS A 194 1.71 5.36 2.62
C LYS A 194 0.67 4.84 1.61
N GLU A 195 -0.17 3.90 2.06
CA GLU A 195 -1.17 3.25 1.22
C GLU A 195 -2.00 4.29 0.46
N ALA A 196 -2.24 4.02 -0.83
CA ALA A 196 -2.91 4.85 -1.83
C ALA A 196 -2.13 6.06 -2.40
N ASP A 197 -1.00 6.48 -1.81
CA ASP A 197 -0.23 7.64 -2.32
C ASP A 197 0.21 7.49 -3.79
N PRO A 198 0.77 6.34 -4.25
CA PRO A 198 1.21 6.18 -5.64
C PRO A 198 0.07 6.27 -6.67
N HIS A 199 -1.12 5.76 -6.33
CA HIS A 199 -2.28 5.80 -7.22
C HIS A 199 -2.91 7.19 -7.29
N THR A 200 -2.76 8.00 -6.24
CA THR A 200 -3.29 9.37 -6.19
C THR A 200 -2.74 10.26 -7.32
N TRP A 201 -1.53 9.99 -7.81
CA TRP A 201 -0.96 10.69 -8.96
C TRP A 201 -1.79 10.56 -10.25
N ALA A 202 -2.69 9.57 -10.34
CA ALA A 202 -3.60 9.40 -11.46
C ALA A 202 -4.77 10.41 -11.44
N VAL A 203 -5.19 10.91 -10.27
CA VAL A 203 -6.34 11.82 -10.11
C VAL A 203 -6.27 13.06 -11.02
N PRO A 204 -5.14 13.80 -11.14
CA PRO A 204 -5.07 14.96 -12.04
C PRO A 204 -5.04 14.59 -13.53
N ARG A 205 -4.92 13.30 -13.88
CA ARG A 205 -4.71 12.82 -15.26
C ARG A 205 -5.95 12.20 -15.89
N LEU A 206 -6.96 11.92 -15.07
CA LEU A 206 -8.23 11.34 -15.49
C LEU A 206 -9.34 12.41 -15.48
N ALA A 207 -10.41 12.12 -16.22
CA ALA A 207 -11.65 12.90 -16.28
C ALA A 207 -12.85 11.95 -16.40
N GLY A 208 -14.06 12.45 -16.13
CA GLY A 208 -15.30 11.70 -16.28
C GLY A 208 -15.49 10.62 -15.21
N THR A 209 -16.28 9.59 -15.57
CA THR A 209 -16.62 8.45 -14.69
C THR A 209 -15.38 7.76 -14.09
N PRO A 210 -14.30 7.47 -14.85
CA PRO A 210 -13.12 6.85 -14.28
C PRO A 210 -12.45 7.69 -13.19
N LYS A 211 -12.47 9.02 -13.33
CA LYS A 211 -11.95 9.92 -12.29
C LYS A 211 -12.81 9.85 -11.03
N ALA A 212 -14.14 9.84 -11.18
CA ALA A 212 -15.05 9.75 -10.04
C ALA A 212 -14.83 8.44 -9.27
N ALA A 213 -14.73 7.31 -9.99
CA ALA A 213 -14.44 6.00 -9.42
C ALA A 213 -13.09 5.96 -8.69
N LEU A 214 -12.03 6.53 -9.29
CA LEU A 214 -10.73 6.66 -8.62
C LEU A 214 -10.83 7.48 -7.33
N VAL A 215 -11.51 8.64 -7.36
CA VAL A 215 -11.65 9.49 -6.17
C VAL A 215 -12.45 8.78 -5.07
N GLU A 216 -13.46 8.00 -5.43
CA GLU A 216 -14.25 7.21 -4.48
C GLU A 216 -13.37 6.17 -3.76
N ILE A 217 -12.61 5.36 -4.52
CA ILE A 217 -11.67 4.38 -3.95
C ILE A 217 -10.65 5.09 -3.05
N GLN A 218 -9.97 6.12 -3.57
CA GLN A 218 -8.94 6.82 -2.80
C GLN A 218 -9.50 7.49 -1.54
N ALA A 219 -10.74 8.00 -1.57
CA ALA A 219 -11.35 8.59 -0.38
C ALA A 219 -11.54 7.57 0.74
N ASP A 220 -11.90 6.33 0.41
CA ASP A 220 -12.01 5.25 1.38
C ASP A 220 -10.65 4.83 1.94
N GLU A 221 -9.64 4.67 1.07
CA GLU A 221 -8.25 4.38 1.48
C GLU A 221 -7.69 5.44 2.47
N TYR A 222 -8.05 6.71 2.25
CA TYR A 222 -7.75 7.83 3.16
C TYR A 222 -8.75 7.97 4.32
N GLY A 223 -9.50 6.91 4.66
CA GLY A 223 -10.39 6.83 5.82
C GLY A 223 -11.59 7.78 5.75
N GLY A 224 -12.01 8.19 4.55
CA GLY A 224 -13.03 9.22 4.35
C GLY A 224 -12.64 10.59 4.93
N GLY A 225 -11.34 10.86 5.07
CA GLY A 225 -10.81 12.07 5.71
C GLY A 225 -10.91 12.07 7.23
N ARG A 226 -11.14 10.90 7.86
CA ARG A 226 -11.20 10.76 9.32
C ARG A 226 -9.85 10.26 9.86
N PRO A 227 -9.16 11.04 10.72
CA PRO A 227 -7.97 10.57 11.40
C PRO A 227 -8.24 9.31 12.23
N GLY A 228 -7.28 8.40 12.26
CA GLY A 228 -7.39 7.07 12.86
C GLY A 228 -8.15 6.04 12.03
N ARG A 229 -8.56 6.36 10.79
CA ARG A 229 -9.27 5.45 9.87
C ARG A 229 -8.56 5.28 8.53
N MET A 230 -7.46 6.00 8.27
CA MET A 230 -6.70 5.79 7.04
C MET A 230 -6.10 4.39 7.06
N HIS A 231 -6.07 3.69 5.94
CA HIS A 231 -5.54 2.33 5.89
C HIS A 231 -4.08 2.25 6.36
N ALA A 232 -3.28 3.27 6.06
CA ALA A 232 -1.92 3.42 6.60
C ALA A 232 -1.86 3.51 8.13
N GLU A 233 -2.83 4.16 8.79
CA GLU A 233 -2.93 4.23 10.25
C GLU A 233 -3.38 2.91 10.86
N LEU A 234 -4.29 2.20 10.19
CA LEU A 234 -4.71 0.86 10.59
C LEU A 234 -3.55 -0.14 10.45
N PHE A 235 -2.75 -0.04 9.39
CA PHE A 235 -1.56 -0.85 9.20
C PHE A 235 -0.51 -0.57 10.29
N ALA A 236 -0.31 0.70 10.64
CA ALA A 236 0.55 1.08 11.76
C ALA A 236 0.08 0.49 13.10
N ARG A 237 -1.22 0.40 13.34
CA ARG A 237 -1.78 -0.33 14.50
C ARG A 237 -1.43 -1.81 14.48
N ALA A 238 -1.59 -2.48 13.33
CA ALA A 238 -1.21 -3.88 13.19
C ALA A 238 0.29 -4.12 13.48
N MET A 239 1.16 -3.20 13.02
CA MET A 239 2.59 -3.24 13.32
C MET A 239 2.87 -3.14 14.82
N ARG A 240 2.26 -2.17 15.51
CA ARG A 240 2.42 -2.03 16.97
C ARG A 240 1.90 -3.25 17.73
N GLY A 241 0.78 -3.83 17.27
CA GLY A 241 0.17 -5.04 17.86
C GLY A 241 1.04 -6.29 17.78
N VAL A 242 2.03 -6.33 16.88
CA VAL A 242 3.05 -7.39 16.83
C VAL A 242 4.41 -6.94 17.40
N GLY A 243 4.49 -5.75 18.01
CA GLY A 243 5.71 -5.19 18.59
C GLY A 243 6.73 -4.69 17.56
N LEU A 244 6.28 -4.16 16.42
CA LEU A 244 7.10 -3.45 15.44
C LEU A 244 6.99 -1.93 15.64
N ASP A 245 8.07 -1.23 15.33
CA ASP A 245 8.10 0.23 15.14
C ASP A 245 7.36 0.56 13.84
N ASP A 246 6.38 1.45 13.89
CA ASP A 246 5.51 1.86 12.79
C ASP A 246 5.95 3.17 12.12
N THR A 247 7.15 3.66 12.43
CA THR A 247 7.73 4.82 11.76
C THR A 247 7.89 4.54 10.27
N TYR A 248 7.38 5.46 9.44
CA TYR A 248 7.48 5.34 7.99
C TYR A 248 8.94 5.12 7.54
N GLY A 249 9.15 4.12 6.67
CA GLY A 249 10.47 3.81 6.13
C GLY A 249 11.43 3.08 7.07
N ARG A 250 11.07 2.80 8.33
CA ARG A 250 11.94 2.18 9.35
C ARG A 250 12.67 0.91 8.89
N TYR A 251 12.02 0.12 8.03
CA TYR A 251 12.52 -1.17 7.54
C TYR A 251 13.09 -1.13 6.13
N VAL A 252 13.37 0.05 5.58
CA VAL A 252 13.94 0.19 4.22
C VAL A 252 15.22 -0.64 4.03
N ASP A 253 16.08 -0.74 5.04
CA ASP A 253 17.30 -1.56 5.00
C ASP A 253 17.04 -3.07 5.13
N ALA A 254 15.89 -3.46 5.70
CA ALA A 254 15.55 -4.86 5.95
C ALA A 254 14.86 -5.53 4.75
N VAL A 255 14.12 -4.79 3.93
CA VAL A 255 13.34 -5.39 2.83
C VAL A 255 14.23 -5.80 1.63
N PRO A 256 13.96 -6.94 0.96
CA PRO A 256 14.69 -7.39 -0.21
C PRO A 256 14.36 -6.56 -1.46
N ALA A 257 15.23 -6.63 -2.47
CA ALA A 257 15.03 -5.96 -3.77
C ALA A 257 13.66 -6.24 -4.40
N VAL A 258 13.11 -7.44 -4.22
CA VAL A 258 11.82 -7.83 -4.81
C VAL A 258 10.65 -7.00 -4.27
N VAL A 259 10.72 -6.61 -2.98
CA VAL A 259 9.75 -5.71 -2.36
C VAL A 259 9.92 -4.30 -2.89
N LEU A 260 11.17 -3.82 -2.98
CA LEU A 260 11.46 -2.50 -3.55
C LEU A 260 10.96 -2.40 -5.00
N ALA A 261 11.12 -3.45 -5.80
CA ALA A 261 10.62 -3.50 -7.17
C ALA A 261 9.09 -3.39 -7.26
N ALA A 262 8.35 -4.03 -6.36
CA ALA A 262 6.89 -3.88 -6.29
C ALA A 262 6.51 -2.42 -6.01
N VAL A 263 7.09 -1.80 -4.97
CA VAL A 263 6.82 -0.39 -4.61
C VAL A 263 7.25 0.59 -5.72
N ASN A 264 8.41 0.35 -6.32
CA ASN A 264 8.94 1.17 -7.42
C ASN A 264 8.06 1.07 -8.67
N THR A 265 7.40 -0.07 -8.92
CA THR A 265 6.46 -0.24 -10.04
C THR A 265 5.25 0.67 -9.89
N MET A 266 4.71 0.79 -8.69
CA MET A 266 3.60 1.71 -8.38
C MET A 266 4.01 3.16 -8.64
N SER A 267 5.23 3.54 -8.20
CA SER A 267 5.76 4.89 -8.37
C SER A 267 6.05 5.22 -9.85
N LEU A 268 6.59 4.26 -10.62
CA LEU A 268 6.79 4.39 -12.06
C LEU A 268 5.47 4.69 -12.78
N PHE A 269 4.42 3.91 -12.52
CA PHE A 269 3.11 4.14 -13.15
C PHE A 269 2.46 5.43 -12.65
N GLY A 270 2.55 5.70 -11.35
CA GLY A 270 2.02 6.89 -10.70
C GLY A 270 2.64 8.16 -11.25
N LEU A 271 3.96 8.26 -11.40
CA LEU A 271 4.62 9.52 -11.78
C LEU A 271 4.63 9.81 -13.28
N HIS A 272 4.50 8.79 -14.15
CA HIS A 272 4.55 9.00 -15.60
C HIS A 272 3.17 9.11 -16.25
N ARG A 273 2.79 10.29 -16.74
CA ARG A 273 1.48 10.52 -17.38
C ARG A 273 1.19 9.57 -18.55
N ARG A 274 2.22 9.16 -19.29
CA ARG A 274 2.08 8.18 -20.39
C ARG A 274 1.64 6.80 -19.90
N LEU A 275 1.86 6.47 -18.63
CA LEU A 275 1.50 5.22 -17.98
C LEU A 275 0.19 5.33 -17.18
N ARG A 276 -0.66 6.33 -17.47
CA ARG A 276 -1.93 6.54 -16.74
C ARG A 276 -2.91 5.37 -16.86
N GLY A 277 -2.88 4.61 -17.97
CA GLY A 277 -3.62 3.35 -18.08
C GLY A 277 -3.06 2.29 -17.13
N ALA A 278 -1.73 2.18 -17.04
CA ALA A 278 -1.06 1.19 -16.20
C ALA A 278 -1.28 1.42 -14.70
N VAL A 279 -1.25 2.66 -14.20
CA VAL A 279 -1.59 2.92 -12.79
C VAL A 279 -3.04 2.56 -12.46
N VAL A 280 -3.97 2.79 -13.40
CA VAL A 280 -5.39 2.42 -13.25
C VAL A 280 -5.57 0.91 -13.24
N GLY A 281 -4.95 0.20 -14.19
CA GLY A 281 -4.99 -1.25 -14.22
C GLY A 281 -4.32 -1.89 -13.00
N HIS A 282 -3.22 -1.31 -12.52
CA HIS A 282 -2.55 -1.75 -11.31
C HIS A 282 -3.46 -1.58 -10.09
N LEU A 283 -4.13 -0.43 -9.93
CA LEU A 283 -5.10 -0.25 -8.85
C LEU A 283 -6.22 -1.27 -8.95
N ALA A 284 -6.80 -1.47 -10.14
CA ALA A 284 -7.87 -2.44 -10.33
C ALA A 284 -7.46 -3.86 -9.91
N ALA A 285 -6.29 -4.34 -10.34
CA ALA A 285 -5.80 -5.64 -9.90
C ALA A 285 -5.53 -5.70 -8.38
N PHE A 286 -5.03 -4.62 -7.79
CA PHE A 286 -4.77 -4.53 -6.36
C PHE A 286 -6.07 -4.64 -5.55
N GLU A 287 -7.09 -3.85 -5.91
CA GLU A 287 -8.43 -3.89 -5.30
C GLU A 287 -9.09 -5.27 -5.46
N MET A 288 -9.05 -5.83 -6.67
CA MET A 288 -9.66 -7.13 -6.97
C MET A 288 -9.01 -8.31 -6.25
N THR A 289 -7.81 -8.11 -5.68
CA THR A 289 -7.06 -9.17 -5.00
C THR A 289 -6.77 -8.85 -3.52
N SER A 290 -7.41 -7.84 -2.94
CA SER A 290 -7.12 -7.41 -1.56
C SER A 290 -7.86 -8.25 -0.51
N SER A 291 -9.14 -8.52 -0.70
CA SER A 291 -9.99 -8.95 0.41
C SER A 291 -9.86 -10.42 0.81
N VAL A 292 -9.74 -11.35 -0.15
CA VAL A 292 -9.52 -12.77 0.19
C VAL A 292 -8.18 -12.96 0.91
N PRO A 293 -7.05 -12.38 0.42
CA PRO A 293 -5.80 -12.37 1.18
C PRO A 293 -5.91 -11.69 2.55
N SER A 294 -6.56 -10.53 2.66
CA SER A 294 -6.74 -9.84 3.95
C SER A 294 -7.49 -10.68 4.96
N ARG A 295 -8.62 -11.31 4.58
CA ARG A 295 -9.33 -12.27 5.45
C ARG A 295 -8.43 -13.40 5.95
N LEU A 296 -7.60 -13.95 5.07
CA LEU A 296 -6.68 -15.04 5.40
C LEU A 296 -5.54 -14.57 6.30
N TYR A 297 -4.99 -13.38 6.08
CA TYR A 297 -4.04 -12.76 6.99
C TYR A 297 -4.66 -12.54 8.37
N GLY A 298 -5.83 -11.91 8.47
CA GLY A 298 -6.55 -11.72 9.73
C GLY A 298 -6.78 -13.05 10.48
N ASN A 299 -7.18 -14.11 9.77
CA ASN A 299 -7.30 -15.45 10.37
C ASN A 299 -5.98 -16.00 10.92
N GLY A 300 -4.86 -15.79 10.22
CA GLY A 300 -3.53 -16.18 10.68
C GLY A 300 -3.13 -15.45 11.96
N PHE A 301 -3.38 -14.13 12.02
CA PHE A 301 -3.09 -13.31 13.19
C PHE A 301 -3.95 -13.70 14.41
N ARG A 302 -5.26 -13.91 14.23
CA ARG A 302 -6.14 -14.40 15.31
C ARG A 302 -5.69 -15.74 15.86
N ARG A 303 -5.30 -16.67 14.97
CA ARG A 303 -4.79 -17.98 15.39
C ARG A 303 -3.52 -17.86 16.24
N LEU A 304 -2.68 -16.86 15.98
CA LEU A 304 -1.48 -16.56 16.77
C LEU A 304 -1.77 -15.78 18.06
N GLY A 305 -3.05 -15.47 18.35
CA GLY A 305 -3.48 -14.85 19.60
C GLY A 305 -3.52 -13.32 19.59
N HIS A 306 -3.44 -12.68 18.42
CA HIS A 306 -3.59 -11.23 18.30
C HIS A 306 -5.06 -10.80 18.45
N ASP A 307 -5.25 -9.60 18.98
CA ASP A 307 -6.55 -8.99 19.28
C ASP A 307 -7.21 -8.32 18.05
N ALA A 308 -8.44 -7.84 18.25
CA ALA A 308 -9.21 -7.17 17.21
C ALA A 308 -8.52 -5.88 16.72
N ASP A 309 -7.86 -5.14 17.61
CA ASP A 309 -7.16 -3.90 17.27
C ASP A 309 -5.98 -4.18 16.32
N THR A 310 -5.25 -5.28 16.54
CA THR A 310 -4.18 -5.73 15.64
C THR A 310 -4.71 -6.21 14.30
N THR A 311 -5.88 -6.87 14.25
CA THR A 311 -6.42 -7.42 13.00
C THR A 311 -7.28 -6.45 12.21
N TRP A 312 -7.62 -5.28 12.77
CA TRP A 312 -8.56 -4.35 12.17
C TRP A 312 -8.18 -3.92 10.76
N TYR A 313 -6.89 -3.68 10.49
CA TYR A 313 -6.42 -3.39 9.12
C TYR A 313 -6.92 -4.42 8.09
N PHE A 314 -6.82 -5.71 8.42
CA PHE A 314 -7.25 -6.78 7.54
C PHE A 314 -8.77 -6.88 7.43
N ASP A 315 -9.48 -6.56 8.51
CA ASP A 315 -10.94 -6.63 8.56
C ASP A 315 -11.59 -5.49 7.77
N GLU A 316 -11.02 -4.28 7.80
CA GLU A 316 -11.48 -3.15 6.99
C GLU A 316 -11.43 -3.49 5.48
N HIS A 317 -10.34 -4.14 5.03
CA HIS A 317 -10.20 -4.59 3.63
C HIS A 317 -11.15 -5.73 3.23
N VAL A 318 -11.78 -6.40 4.21
CA VAL A 318 -12.82 -7.42 3.96
C VAL A 318 -14.22 -6.79 3.96
N GLU A 319 -14.42 -5.66 4.63
CA GLU A 319 -15.69 -4.93 4.59
C GLU A 319 -15.87 -4.17 3.27
N ALA A 320 -14.77 -3.69 2.67
CA ALA A 320 -14.74 -3.02 1.37
C ALA A 320 -14.97 -3.95 0.13
N ASP A 321 -14.96 -5.27 0.35
CA ASP A 321 -14.66 -6.37 -0.58
C ASP A 321 -15.44 -6.37 -1.91
N ALA A 322 -16.78 -6.37 -1.90
CA ALA A 322 -17.52 -6.54 -3.15
C ALA A 322 -17.75 -5.24 -3.95
N VAL A 323 -17.69 -4.08 -3.29
CA VAL A 323 -18.02 -2.80 -3.93
C VAL A 323 -16.79 -2.24 -4.64
N HIS A 324 -15.64 -2.20 -3.96
CA HIS A 324 -14.41 -1.67 -4.53
C HIS A 324 -13.92 -2.51 -5.71
N GLU A 325 -13.99 -3.84 -5.62
CA GLU A 325 -13.65 -4.74 -6.73
C GLU A 325 -14.40 -4.34 -8.02
N GLN A 326 -15.70 -4.05 -7.90
CA GLN A 326 -16.55 -3.76 -9.04
C GLN A 326 -16.36 -2.33 -9.56
N ILE A 327 -16.21 -1.36 -8.66
CA ILE A 327 -15.88 0.03 -9.03
C ILE A 327 -14.52 0.05 -9.74
N ALA A 328 -13.52 -0.65 -9.22
CA ALA A 328 -12.17 -0.67 -9.76
C ALA A 328 -12.11 -1.35 -11.14
N ALA A 329 -12.74 -2.51 -11.29
CA ALA A 329 -12.73 -3.24 -12.55
C ALA A 329 -13.61 -2.59 -13.63
N ARG A 330 -14.84 -2.18 -13.28
CA ARG A 330 -15.84 -1.71 -14.26
C ARG A 330 -15.81 -0.20 -14.45
N ASP A 331 -16.01 0.56 -13.39
CA ASP A 331 -16.22 2.02 -13.51
C ASP A 331 -14.90 2.76 -13.72
N LEU A 332 -13.83 2.28 -13.09
CA LEU A 332 -12.48 2.82 -13.22
C LEU A 332 -11.75 2.25 -14.45
N ALA A 333 -11.35 0.99 -14.44
CA ALA A 333 -10.48 0.43 -15.47
C ALA A 333 -11.22 0.17 -16.79
N GLY A 334 -12.39 -0.49 -16.72
CA GLY A 334 -13.28 -0.67 -17.86
C GLY A 334 -13.75 0.67 -18.44
N GLY A 335 -14.20 1.57 -17.57
CA GLY A 335 -14.64 2.91 -17.97
C GLY A 335 -13.53 3.73 -18.63
N LEU A 336 -12.29 3.62 -18.16
CA LEU A 336 -11.15 4.29 -18.81
C LEU A 336 -10.88 3.72 -20.19
N ALA A 337 -10.93 2.40 -20.36
CA ALA A 337 -10.74 1.79 -21.67
C ALA A 337 -11.89 2.11 -22.64
N GLU A 338 -13.12 2.23 -22.15
CA GLU A 338 -14.26 2.64 -22.97
C GLU A 338 -14.17 4.11 -23.40
N GLN A 339 -13.79 4.99 -22.46
CA GLN A 339 -13.60 6.42 -22.70
C GLN A 339 -12.38 6.71 -23.60
N GLU A 340 -11.29 5.97 -23.41
CA GLU A 340 -10.02 6.12 -24.14
C GLU A 340 -9.50 4.74 -24.62
N PRO A 341 -10.04 4.17 -25.72
CA PRO A 341 -9.72 2.81 -26.18
C PRO A 341 -8.22 2.53 -26.41
N ALA A 342 -7.44 3.57 -26.72
CA ALA A 342 -5.99 3.46 -26.88
C ALA A 342 -5.25 3.07 -25.57
N LEU A 343 -5.87 3.24 -24.40
CA LEU A 343 -5.28 2.91 -23.10
C LEU A 343 -5.57 1.48 -22.64
N ARG A 344 -6.40 0.71 -23.35
CA ARG A 344 -6.77 -0.67 -22.98
C ARG A 344 -5.54 -1.52 -22.66
N ASP A 345 -4.56 -1.51 -23.55
CA ASP A 345 -3.37 -2.35 -23.40
C ASP A 345 -2.50 -1.90 -22.22
N ASP A 346 -2.45 -0.60 -21.92
CA ASP A 346 -1.77 -0.08 -20.73
C ASP A 346 -2.52 -0.48 -19.45
N VAL A 347 -3.86 -0.47 -19.44
CA VAL A 347 -4.67 -0.97 -18.31
C VAL A 347 -4.35 -2.44 -18.04
N LEU A 348 -4.37 -3.28 -19.06
CA LEU A 348 -4.07 -4.71 -18.89
C LEU A 348 -2.62 -4.95 -18.48
N LEU A 349 -1.68 -4.18 -19.02
CA LEU A 349 -0.29 -4.20 -18.59
C LEU A 349 -0.15 -3.85 -17.11
N GLY A 350 -0.83 -2.80 -16.65
CA GLY A 350 -0.80 -2.39 -15.25
C GLY A 350 -1.28 -3.48 -14.30
N ALA A 351 -2.41 -4.10 -14.65
CA ALA A 351 -2.98 -5.22 -13.90
C ALA A 351 -2.03 -6.42 -13.87
N ALA A 352 -1.49 -6.83 -15.02
CA ALA A 352 -0.55 -7.94 -15.10
C ALA A 352 0.77 -7.66 -14.38
N ALA A 353 1.26 -6.42 -14.43
CA ALA A 353 2.46 -6.01 -13.71
C ALA A 353 2.25 -6.08 -12.19
N CYS A 354 1.11 -5.60 -11.68
CA CYS A 354 0.74 -5.73 -10.26
C CYS A 354 0.78 -7.19 -9.81
N LEU A 355 0.05 -8.07 -10.49
CA LEU A 355 -0.01 -9.50 -10.16
C LEU A 355 1.37 -10.17 -10.25
N ALA A 356 2.18 -9.79 -11.24
CA ALA A 356 3.49 -10.38 -11.46
C ALA A 356 4.52 -10.00 -10.39
N VAL A 357 4.61 -8.71 -10.01
CA VAL A 357 5.59 -8.26 -9.00
C VAL A 357 5.17 -8.66 -7.59
N GLU A 358 3.87 -8.63 -7.27
CA GLU A 358 3.36 -9.16 -5.99
C GLU A 358 3.53 -10.68 -5.90
N GLY A 359 3.36 -11.39 -7.03
CA GLY A 359 3.66 -12.82 -7.13
C GLY A 359 5.14 -13.15 -6.88
N ASP A 360 6.06 -12.30 -7.35
CA ASP A 360 7.49 -12.44 -7.07
C ASP A 360 7.83 -12.20 -5.58
N VAL A 361 7.15 -11.24 -4.93
CA VAL A 361 7.25 -11.04 -3.48
C VAL A 361 6.77 -12.28 -2.74
N ALA A 362 5.57 -12.79 -3.08
CA ALA A 362 5.00 -13.96 -2.44
C ALA A 362 5.87 -15.21 -2.61
N ALA A 363 6.43 -15.42 -3.80
CA ALA A 363 7.35 -16.52 -4.08
C ALA A 363 8.63 -16.43 -3.23
N HIS A 364 9.27 -15.25 -3.18
CA HIS A 364 10.45 -15.03 -2.33
C HIS A 364 10.16 -15.35 -0.87
N VAL A 365 9.07 -14.79 -0.32
CA VAL A 365 8.73 -15.00 1.10
C VAL A 365 8.49 -16.47 1.41
N LEU A 366 7.71 -17.15 0.57
CA LEU A 366 7.40 -18.57 0.76
C LEU A 366 8.64 -19.46 0.64
N GLU A 367 9.52 -19.20 -0.31
CA GLU A 367 10.77 -19.95 -0.50
C GLU A 367 11.64 -19.86 0.76
N ARG A 368 11.86 -18.65 1.27
CA ARG A 368 12.70 -18.40 2.46
C ARG A 368 12.10 -19.07 3.70
N TRP A 369 10.82 -18.85 3.97
CA TRP A 369 10.14 -19.44 5.13
C TRP A 369 10.08 -20.96 5.09
N GLN A 370 9.91 -21.56 3.91
CA GLN A 370 9.92 -23.03 3.77
C GLN A 370 11.33 -23.63 3.96
N ALA A 371 12.38 -22.85 3.68
CA ALA A 371 13.76 -23.21 4.00
C ALA A 371 14.12 -22.98 5.49
N GLY A 372 13.21 -22.41 6.30
CA GLY A 372 13.49 -22.02 7.68
C GLY A 372 14.39 -20.79 7.79
N GLU A 373 14.40 -19.95 6.76
CA GLU A 373 15.21 -18.74 6.67
C GLU A 373 14.33 -17.49 6.69
N SER A 374 14.88 -16.37 7.17
CA SER A 374 14.21 -15.07 7.12
C SER A 374 13.96 -14.63 5.67
N ALA A 375 12.79 -14.04 5.42
CA ALA A 375 12.46 -13.38 4.16
C ALA A 375 13.07 -11.97 4.05
N LEU A 376 13.55 -11.41 5.16
CA LEU A 376 14.24 -10.12 5.23
C LEU A 376 15.74 -10.26 4.92
N ARG A 377 16.36 -9.15 4.55
CA ARG A 377 17.82 -9.04 4.37
C ARG A 377 18.57 -8.88 5.68
N ALA A 378 17.95 -8.20 6.64
CA ALA A 378 18.47 -7.98 7.97
C ALA A 378 17.43 -8.51 8.97
N PRO A 379 17.87 -9.23 10.03
CA PRO A 379 16.96 -9.71 11.05
C PRO A 379 16.27 -8.53 11.73
N LEU A 380 15.02 -8.74 12.14
CA LEU A 380 14.32 -7.77 12.97
C LEU A 380 14.96 -7.69 14.35
N ASP A 381 14.93 -6.51 14.95
CA ASP A 381 15.23 -6.39 16.37
C ASP A 381 14.23 -7.27 17.17
N PRO A 382 14.68 -7.92 18.25
CA PRO A 382 13.78 -8.67 19.12
C PRO A 382 12.67 -7.73 19.63
N PRO A 383 11.46 -8.25 19.89
CA PRO A 383 10.37 -7.45 20.44
C PRO A 383 10.84 -6.69 21.67
N LEU A 384 10.49 -5.41 21.78
CA LEU A 384 10.76 -4.64 22.98
C LEU A 384 10.11 -5.37 24.18
N PRO A 385 10.86 -5.61 25.27
CA PRO A 385 10.31 -6.27 26.45
C PRO A 385 9.37 -5.31 27.18
N ASP A 386 8.07 -5.31 26.81
CA ASP A 386 6.92 -4.99 27.70
C ASP A 386 5.52 -5.07 27.04
N GLN A 387 5.32 -5.79 25.93
CA GLN A 387 3.98 -6.00 25.33
C GLN A 387 3.48 -7.44 25.44
N ALA A 388 4.26 -8.34 26.05
CA ALA A 388 3.81 -9.70 26.34
C ALA A 388 2.92 -9.69 27.59
N SER A 389 1.61 -9.69 27.36
CA SER A 389 0.54 -10.21 28.24
C SER A 389 0.57 -9.76 29.72
N SER A 390 -0.15 -8.67 30.02
CA SER A 390 -0.79 -8.54 31.34
C SER A 390 -2.07 -9.41 31.35
N PRO A 391 -2.19 -10.44 32.20
CA PRO A 391 -3.45 -11.16 32.35
C PRO A 391 -4.45 -10.21 33.03
N SER A 392 -5.55 -9.87 32.34
CA SER A 392 -6.61 -9.06 32.94
C SER A 392 -7.19 -9.84 34.13
N SER A 393 -6.93 -9.34 35.34
CA SER A 393 -7.56 -9.87 36.55
C SER A 393 -9.04 -9.54 36.51
N SER A 394 -9.87 -10.57 36.42
CA SER A 394 -11.31 -10.50 36.55
C SER A 394 -11.71 -9.94 37.93
N ARG A 395 -12.16 -8.69 37.98
CA ARG A 395 -12.93 -8.20 39.12
C ARG A 395 -14.40 -8.54 38.91
N SER A 396 -14.79 -9.69 39.45
CA SER A 396 -16.16 -10.01 39.83
C SER A 396 -16.67 -8.95 40.82
N SER A 397 -17.63 -8.13 40.39
CA SER A 397 -18.48 -7.37 41.30
C SER A 397 -19.89 -7.99 41.25
N SER A 398 -20.14 -8.93 42.14
CA SER A 398 -21.48 -9.43 42.45
C SER A 398 -22.30 -8.30 43.07
N ARG A 399 -23.33 -7.84 42.34
CA ARG A 399 -24.46 -7.13 42.94
C ARG A 399 -25.36 -8.16 43.59
N SER A 400 -25.39 -8.23 44.93
CA SER A 400 -26.53 -8.80 45.65
C SER A 400 -27.34 -7.70 46.30
N SER A 401 -28.56 -7.56 45.80
CA SER A 401 -29.68 -6.86 46.40
C SER A 401 -30.14 -7.55 47.70
N SER A 402 -30.32 -6.77 48.77
CA SER A 402 -31.31 -7.09 49.81
C SER A 402 -31.91 -5.80 50.40
N ARG A 403 -33.24 -5.76 50.41
CA ARG A 403 -34.13 -4.73 50.95
C ARG A 403 -34.38 -4.98 52.45
N ALA A 404 -34.73 -3.88 53.15
CA ALA A 404 -35.57 -3.75 54.37
C ALA A 404 -34.98 -4.33 55.68
N ALA A 405 -35.21 -3.80 56.88
CA ALA A 405 -35.85 -2.59 57.42
C ALA A 405 -35.53 -2.56 58.95
N GLU A 406 -35.91 -1.47 59.62
CA GLU A 406 -35.94 -1.26 61.09
C GLU A 406 -34.55 -1.03 61.74
N GLY A 407 -34.30 -0.05 62.62
CA GLY A 407 -35.11 0.90 63.37
C GLY A 407 -34.24 1.31 64.57
N GLY A 408 -34.37 2.56 65.07
CA GLY A 408 -33.86 2.91 66.40
C GLY A 408 -32.85 4.05 66.48
N ASP A 409 -33.40 5.23 66.77
CA ASP A 409 -33.00 6.17 67.82
C ASP A 409 -31.64 6.90 67.83
N ALA A 410 -31.76 8.20 68.09
CA ALA A 410 -30.73 9.22 68.28
C ALA A 410 -30.06 9.10 69.68
N PRO A 411 -29.34 10.12 70.24
CA PRO A 411 -28.85 11.39 69.70
C PRO A 411 -27.39 11.73 70.10
N GLY A 412 -26.85 12.87 69.61
CA GLY A 412 -25.82 13.58 70.38
C GLY A 412 -24.88 14.52 69.62
N ALA A 413 -25.22 15.82 69.70
CA ALA A 413 -24.41 17.04 69.50
C ALA A 413 -23.98 17.44 68.07
#